data_AF-A0A4Q1D3C4-F1
#
_entry.id   AF-A0A4Q1D3C4-F1
#
_cell.length_a   1.000
_cell.length_b   1.000
_cell.length_c   1.000
_cell.angle_alpha   90.00
_cell.angle_beta   90.00
_cell.angle_gamma   90.00
#
_symmetry.space_group_name_H-M   'P 1'
#
loop_
_entity.id
_entity.type
_entity.pdbx_description
1 polymer ?
#
loop_
_entity_poly.entity_id
_entity_poly.type
_entity_poly.pdbx_seq_one_letter_code
_entity_poly.pdbx_strand_id
1 'polypeptide(L)'
;MAKITLEQLDKLGLQAAKTPLEKALQTGQKQVAINFQEKQGKDDLIVYLVFRLMADPKTVDLIDYEVLLKLPIVLDHHQIGSIDTAMLEQRLSEIDWTLPVQKDDLAYSTMLSIAMQLYELEQAGTEGYSISKQLQVKYFTGTPFALLTAGDLRLRSLCEKYYPRQSFSNHFPSLKEAHSFMRHELKIKGWHLPEPPKKKAGRISRQKS
;
A
#
# COMPACT_ATOMS: atom_id res chain seq x y z
N MET A 1 0.87 -11.54 22.33
CA MET A 1 0.34 -10.71 21.23
C MET A 1 0.00 -9.34 21.79
N ALA A 2 0.64 -8.29 21.26
CA ALA A 2 0.55 -6.95 21.82
C ALA A 2 -0.65 -6.20 21.23
N LYS A 3 -1.59 -5.82 22.10
CA LYS A 3 -2.75 -4.99 21.75
C LYS A 3 -2.30 -3.56 21.44
N ILE A 4 -2.83 -3.00 20.37
CA ILE A 4 -2.47 -1.69 19.82
C ILE A 4 -3.70 -0.79 19.93
N THR A 5 -3.56 0.41 20.49
CA THR A 5 -4.65 1.39 20.46
C THR A 5 -4.64 2.19 19.16
N LEU A 6 -5.79 2.71 18.72
CA LEU A 6 -5.85 3.57 17.53
C LEU A 6 -4.95 4.81 17.64
N GLU A 7 -4.72 5.33 18.85
CA GLU A 7 -3.78 6.45 19.11
C GLU A 7 -2.31 6.07 18.91
N GLN A 8 -1.96 4.78 19.09
CA GLN A 8 -0.60 4.32 18.86
C GLN A 8 -0.26 4.27 17.37
N LEU A 9 -1.25 4.15 16.47
CA LEU A 9 -1.04 4.19 15.02
C LEU A 9 -0.48 5.53 14.55
N ASP A 10 -0.93 6.65 15.13
CA ASP A 10 -0.42 7.99 14.81
C ASP A 10 1.05 8.14 15.17
N LYS A 11 1.43 7.64 16.34
CA LYS A 11 2.81 7.66 16.84
C LYS A 11 3.75 6.83 15.97
N LEU A 12 3.17 5.94 15.17
CA LEU A 12 3.86 5.08 14.24
C LEU A 12 3.60 5.55 12.81
N GLY A 13 3.19 6.80 12.54
CA GLY A 13 3.02 7.30 11.17
C GLY A 13 1.99 6.54 10.31
N LEU A 14 1.18 5.66 10.88
CA LEU A 14 0.16 4.87 10.18
C LEU A 14 -1.19 5.61 10.16
N GLN A 15 -1.16 6.93 9.99
CA GLN A 15 -2.36 7.77 10.05
C GLN A 15 -3.36 7.38 8.96
N ALA A 16 -2.85 7.05 7.77
CA ALA A 16 -3.64 6.56 6.64
C ALA A 16 -4.37 5.23 6.94
N ALA A 17 -3.93 4.47 7.94
CA ALA A 17 -4.55 3.22 8.37
C ALA A 17 -5.84 3.42 9.17
N LYS A 18 -6.05 4.60 9.76
CA LYS A 18 -7.19 4.86 10.64
C LYS A 18 -8.54 4.74 9.96
N THR A 19 -8.73 5.44 8.85
CA THR A 19 -10.02 5.45 8.15
C THR A 19 -10.44 4.05 7.68
N PRO A 20 -9.54 3.22 7.10
CA PRO A 20 -9.85 1.80 6.84
C PRO A 20 -10.23 1.01 8.10
N LEU A 21 -9.51 1.17 9.22
CA LEU A 21 -9.80 0.49 10.48
C LEU A 21 -11.15 0.88 11.08
N GLU A 22 -11.44 2.18 11.11
CA GLU A 22 -12.71 2.72 11.62
C GLU A 22 -13.89 2.21 10.79
N LYS A 23 -13.75 2.19 9.45
CA LYS A 23 -14.77 1.63 8.56
C LYS A 23 -14.96 0.13 8.76
N ALA A 24 -13.87 -0.62 8.94
CA ALA A 24 -13.92 -2.06 9.19
C ALA A 24 -14.61 -2.37 10.53
N LEU A 25 -14.37 -1.56 11.57
CA LEU A 25 -15.07 -1.63 12.86
C LEU A 25 -16.57 -1.35 12.71
N GLN A 26 -16.94 -0.28 11.99
CA GLN A 26 -18.35 0.08 11.76
C GLN A 26 -19.12 -1.00 10.98
N THR A 27 -18.43 -1.72 10.09
CA THR A 27 -19.02 -2.78 9.25
C THR A 27 -18.96 -4.17 9.88
N GLY A 28 -18.46 -4.30 11.12
CA GLY A 28 -18.39 -5.56 11.85
C GLY A 28 -17.37 -6.57 11.29
N GLN A 29 -16.37 -6.09 10.56
CA GLN A 29 -15.29 -6.96 10.07
C GLN A 29 -14.46 -7.49 11.25
N LYS A 30 -13.87 -8.69 11.07
CA LYS A 30 -12.99 -9.30 12.08
C LYS A 30 -11.51 -8.99 11.84
N GLN A 31 -11.15 -8.65 10.61
CA GLN A 31 -9.79 -8.38 10.19
C GLN A 31 -9.81 -7.31 9.09
N VAL A 32 -8.73 -6.54 9.00
CA VAL A 32 -8.51 -5.59 7.91
C VAL A 32 -7.04 -5.62 7.51
N ALA A 33 -6.79 -5.61 6.20
CA ALA A 33 -5.47 -5.44 5.65
C ALA A 33 -5.31 -4.00 5.19
N ILE A 34 -4.15 -3.42 5.47
CA ILE A 34 -3.81 -2.05 5.14
C ILE A 34 -2.44 -2.09 4.53
N ASN A 35 -2.26 -1.38 3.43
CA ASN A 35 -0.99 -1.30 2.76
C ASN A 35 -0.60 0.15 2.53
N PHE A 36 0.71 0.38 2.49
CA PHE A 36 1.27 1.66 2.08
C PHE A 36 2.54 1.43 1.26
N GLN A 37 2.86 2.42 0.44
CA GLN A 37 4.06 2.43 -0.39
C GLN A 37 5.03 3.49 0.12
N GLU A 38 6.30 3.13 0.25
CA GLU A 38 7.35 4.07 0.63
C GLU A 38 8.48 3.99 -0.39
N LYS A 39 8.95 5.15 -0.88
CA LYS A 39 10.08 5.22 -1.80
C LYS A 39 11.39 5.16 -1.03
N GLN A 40 12.25 4.19 -1.33
CA GLN A 40 13.60 4.06 -0.78
C GLN A 40 14.68 4.19 -1.86
N GLY A 41 15.00 5.44 -2.21
CA GLY A 41 16.03 5.72 -3.21
C GLY A 41 15.59 5.27 -4.60
N LYS A 42 16.09 4.13 -5.07
CA LYS A 42 15.71 3.53 -6.36
C LYS A 42 14.67 2.43 -6.25
N ASP A 43 14.43 1.94 -5.04
CA ASP A 43 13.52 0.83 -4.79
C ASP A 43 12.23 1.35 -4.15
N ASP A 44 11.07 0.90 -4.63
CA ASP A 44 9.82 1.16 -3.91
C ASP A 44 9.53 -0.03 -2.98
N LEU A 45 9.13 0.24 -1.74
CA LEU A 45 8.70 -0.78 -0.80
C LEU A 45 7.19 -0.73 -0.66
N ILE A 46 6.56 -1.90 -0.68
CA ILE A 46 5.15 -2.04 -0.35
C ILE A 46 5.05 -2.83 0.94
N VAL A 47 4.44 -2.21 1.94
CA VAL A 47 4.20 -2.81 3.24
C VAL A 47 2.73 -3.16 3.33
N TYR A 48 2.43 -4.42 3.65
CA TYR A 48 1.10 -4.91 4.00
C TYR A 48 1.05 -5.23 5.49
N LEU A 49 0.11 -4.62 6.20
CA LEU A 49 -0.17 -4.86 7.61
C LEU A 49 -1.56 -5.47 7.75
N VAL A 50 -1.66 -6.59 8.46
CA VAL A 50 -2.94 -7.26 8.73
C VAL A 50 -3.28 -7.13 10.20
N PHE A 51 -4.40 -6.46 10.46
CA PHE A 51 -4.91 -6.25 11.80
C PHE A 51 -6.11 -7.15 12.07
N ARG A 52 -6.13 -7.77 13.24
CA ARG A 52 -7.32 -8.36 13.85
C ARG A 52 -8.03 -7.29 14.66
N LEU A 53 -9.33 -7.13 14.41
CA LEU A 53 -10.19 -6.24 15.18
C LEU A 53 -10.62 -6.95 16.46
N MET A 54 -10.48 -6.25 17.59
CA MET A 54 -10.82 -6.80 18.90
C MET A 54 -12.26 -6.41 19.28
N ALA A 55 -12.81 -7.08 20.30
CA ALA A 55 -14.14 -6.73 20.83
C ALA A 55 -14.19 -5.31 21.41
N ASP A 56 -13.07 -4.80 21.94
CA ASP A 56 -12.93 -3.37 22.26
C ASP A 56 -12.53 -2.62 20.98
N PRO A 57 -13.40 -1.75 20.45
CA PRO A 57 -13.18 -1.04 19.18
C PRO A 57 -12.02 -0.05 19.22
N LYS A 58 -11.49 0.26 20.41
CA LYS A 58 -10.30 1.11 20.56
C LYS A 58 -9.00 0.35 20.38
N THR A 59 -9.06 -0.98 20.29
CA THR A 59 -7.90 -1.86 20.24
C THR A 59 -7.90 -2.77 19.03
N VAL A 60 -6.72 -2.94 18.44
CA VAL A 60 -6.46 -3.83 17.31
C VAL A 60 -5.19 -4.64 17.59
N ASP A 61 -5.06 -5.78 16.94
CA ASP A 61 -3.90 -6.67 17.09
C ASP A 61 -3.25 -6.84 15.72
N LEU A 62 -1.97 -6.48 15.58
CA LEU A 62 -1.24 -6.71 14.33
C LEU A 62 -0.84 -8.19 14.30
N ILE A 63 -1.46 -8.95 13.41
CA ILE A 63 -1.30 -10.42 13.34
C ILE A 63 -0.36 -10.85 12.22
N ASP A 64 -0.17 -10.02 11.20
CA ASP A 64 0.74 -10.29 10.10
C ASP A 64 1.27 -9.01 9.47
N TYR A 65 2.47 -9.11 8.92
CA TYR A 65 3.14 -8.05 8.17
C TYR A 65 3.93 -8.69 7.03
N GLU A 66 3.74 -8.17 5.82
CA GLU A 66 4.51 -8.55 4.64
C GLU A 66 5.14 -7.31 4.01
N VAL A 67 6.38 -7.49 3.54
CA VAL A 67 7.11 -6.50 2.76
C VAL A 67 7.34 -7.06 1.38
N LEU A 68 6.99 -6.27 0.38
CA LEU A 68 7.37 -6.49 -1.01
C LEU A 68 8.37 -5.42 -1.42
N LEU A 69 9.52 -5.85 -1.93
CA LEU A 69 10.47 -4.95 -2.59
C LEU A 69 10.11 -4.86 -4.08
N LYS A 70 9.70 -3.68 -4.53
CA LYS A 70 9.41 -3.43 -5.94
C LYS A 70 10.69 -3.35 -6.73
N LEU A 71 10.96 -4.41 -7.49
CA LEU A 71 12.01 -4.37 -8.49
C LEU A 71 11.53 -3.66 -9.76
N PRO A 72 12.42 -3.04 -10.54
CA PRO A 72 12.06 -2.51 -11.85
C PRO A 72 11.50 -3.62 -12.75
N ILE A 73 10.26 -3.44 -13.22
CA ILE A 73 9.65 -4.30 -14.23
C ILE A 73 9.84 -3.62 -15.58
N VAL A 74 10.66 -4.23 -16.44
CA VAL A 74 10.87 -3.81 -17.83
C VAL A 74 9.92 -4.60 -18.70
N LEU A 75 9.18 -3.91 -19.57
CA LEU A 75 8.23 -4.52 -20.49
C LEU A 75 8.81 -4.52 -21.89
N ASP A 76 8.60 -5.61 -22.63
CA ASP A 76 8.88 -5.65 -24.05
C ASP A 76 7.73 -5.01 -24.82
N HIS A 77 7.99 -3.83 -25.40
CA HIS A 77 6.97 -3.07 -26.11
C HIS A 77 6.85 -3.46 -27.57
N HIS A 78 5.63 -3.80 -27.96
CA HIS A 78 5.23 -4.06 -29.33
C HIS A 78 3.70 -4.05 -29.46
N GLN A 79 3.20 -4.26 -30.68
CA GLN A 79 1.77 -4.34 -30.95
C GLN A 79 1.28 -5.80 -30.82
N ILE A 80 0.26 -6.01 -29.97
CA ILE A 80 -0.40 -7.30 -29.79
C ILE A 80 -1.87 -7.13 -30.16
N GLY A 81 -2.30 -7.77 -31.26
CA GLY A 81 -3.61 -7.51 -31.84
C GLY A 81 -3.74 -6.03 -32.23
N SER A 82 -4.73 -5.34 -31.69
CA SER A 82 -4.95 -3.89 -31.88
C SER A 82 -4.34 -3.01 -30.79
N ILE A 83 -3.61 -3.60 -29.83
CA ILE A 83 -3.11 -2.87 -28.66
C ILE A 83 -1.62 -2.57 -28.81
N ASP A 84 -1.28 -1.29 -28.81
CA ASP A 84 0.08 -0.81 -28.61
C ASP A 84 0.40 -0.82 -27.11
N THR A 85 1.29 -1.72 -26.71
CA THR A 85 1.65 -1.92 -25.30
C THR A 85 2.47 -0.77 -24.72
N ALA A 86 3.20 0.01 -25.54
CA ALA A 86 3.90 1.22 -25.07
C ALA A 86 2.90 2.32 -24.76
N MET A 87 1.92 2.56 -25.65
CA MET A 87 0.87 3.54 -25.40
C MET A 87 0.00 3.17 -24.20
N LEU A 88 -0.32 1.88 -24.03
CA LEU A 88 -1.06 1.41 -22.86
C LEU A 88 -0.28 1.64 -21.56
N GLU A 89 1.03 1.33 -21.54
CA GLU A 89 1.88 1.60 -20.38
C GLU A 89 1.94 3.09 -20.06
N GLN A 90 2.11 3.94 -21.07
CA GLN A 90 2.16 5.38 -20.88
C GLN A 90 0.88 5.88 -20.18
N ARG A 91 -0.30 5.48 -20.67
CA ARG A 91 -1.59 5.86 -20.06
C ARG A 91 -1.74 5.33 -18.63
N LEU A 92 -1.24 4.12 -18.35
CA LEU A 92 -1.21 3.58 -16.99
C LEU A 92 -0.33 4.43 -16.07
N SER A 93 0.79 4.96 -16.57
CA SER A 93 1.73 5.78 -15.78
C SER A 93 1.23 7.19 -15.44
N GLU A 94 0.28 7.71 -16.22
CA GLU A 94 -0.30 9.05 -16.04
C GLU A 94 -1.35 9.08 -14.92
N ILE A 95 -1.79 7.92 -14.43
CA ILE A 95 -2.80 7.81 -13.38
C ILE A 95 -2.11 7.62 -12.02
N ASP A 96 -2.48 8.44 -11.05
CA ASP A 96 -2.13 8.21 -9.65
C ASP A 96 -3.04 7.14 -9.03
N TRP A 97 -2.61 5.88 -9.15
CA TRP A 97 -3.33 4.73 -8.63
C TRP A 97 -3.39 4.69 -7.09
N THR A 98 -2.63 5.53 -6.38
CA THR A 98 -2.64 5.57 -4.91
C THR A 98 -3.88 6.27 -4.35
N LEU A 99 -4.60 7.03 -5.18
CA LEU A 99 -5.82 7.73 -4.79
C LEU A 99 -7.03 6.78 -4.80
N PRO A 100 -7.95 6.91 -3.83
CA PRO A 100 -9.18 6.13 -3.82
C PRO A 100 -10.07 6.50 -5.02
N VAL A 101 -10.54 5.48 -5.73
CA VAL A 101 -11.41 5.65 -6.90
C VAL A 101 -12.80 6.10 -6.45
N GLN A 102 -13.21 7.30 -6.84
CA GLN A 102 -14.58 7.79 -6.69
C GLN A 102 -15.37 7.53 -7.99
N LYS A 103 -16.60 7.04 -7.88
CA LYS A 103 -17.42 6.56 -9.03
C LYS A 103 -17.87 7.69 -9.96
N ASP A 104 -17.78 8.91 -9.49
CA ASP A 104 -18.23 10.17 -10.06
C ASP A 104 -17.09 10.97 -10.72
N ASP A 105 -15.88 10.43 -10.72
CA ASP A 105 -14.70 11.10 -11.26
C ASP A 105 -14.51 10.83 -12.76
N LEU A 106 -14.07 11.84 -13.53
CA LEU A 106 -13.73 11.67 -14.95
C LEU A 106 -12.65 10.58 -15.13
N ALA A 107 -11.80 10.43 -14.12
CA ALA A 107 -10.80 9.38 -13.99
C ALA A 107 -11.39 7.96 -14.04
N TYR A 108 -12.62 7.76 -13.57
CA TYR A 108 -13.27 6.44 -13.55
C TYR A 108 -13.49 5.88 -14.97
N SER A 109 -13.89 6.73 -15.92
CA SER A 109 -14.06 6.31 -17.32
C SER A 109 -12.73 5.88 -17.97
N THR A 110 -11.65 6.57 -17.65
CA THR A 110 -10.30 6.23 -18.11
C THR A 110 -9.84 4.91 -17.51
N MET A 111 -10.08 4.70 -16.21
CA MET A 111 -9.76 3.43 -15.53
C MET A 111 -10.53 2.25 -16.12
N LEU A 112 -11.82 2.41 -16.43
CA LEU A 112 -12.61 1.38 -17.10
C LEU A 112 -12.07 1.06 -18.51
N SER A 113 -11.72 2.09 -19.29
CA SER A 113 -11.10 1.92 -20.61
C SER A 113 -9.80 1.11 -20.52
N ILE A 114 -8.94 1.41 -19.53
CA ILE A 114 -7.71 0.67 -19.30
C ILE A 114 -8.01 -0.78 -18.89
N ALA A 115 -8.99 -1.01 -18.03
CA ALA A 115 -9.37 -2.37 -17.63
C ALA A 115 -9.87 -3.20 -18.83
N MET A 116 -10.61 -2.59 -19.75
CA MET A 116 -11.03 -3.24 -20.99
C MET A 116 -9.84 -3.58 -21.89
N GLN A 117 -8.90 -2.64 -22.09
CA GLN A 117 -7.70 -2.90 -22.89
C GLN A 117 -6.82 -4.00 -22.27
N LEU A 118 -6.66 -4.02 -20.95
CA LEU A 118 -5.95 -5.09 -20.26
C LEU A 118 -6.63 -6.45 -20.44
N TYR A 119 -7.96 -6.49 -20.45
CA TYR A 119 -8.72 -7.71 -20.71
C TYR A 119 -8.58 -8.18 -22.17
N GLU A 120 -8.71 -7.28 -23.15
CA GLU A 120 -8.48 -7.58 -24.57
C GLU A 120 -7.07 -8.11 -24.80
N LEU A 121 -6.07 -7.52 -24.14
CA LEU A 121 -4.68 -7.98 -24.19
C LEU A 121 -4.53 -9.41 -23.61
N GLU A 122 -5.23 -9.72 -22.51
CA GLU A 122 -5.27 -11.08 -21.96
C GLU A 122 -5.90 -12.09 -22.92
N GLN A 123 -6.86 -11.69 -23.74
CA GLN A 123 -7.51 -12.56 -24.73
C GLN A 123 -6.68 -12.73 -26.01
N ALA A 124 -5.67 -11.89 -26.25
CA ALA A 124 -4.87 -11.91 -27.48
C ALA A 124 -3.81 -13.03 -27.53
N GLY A 125 -3.72 -13.88 -26.50
CA GLY A 125 -2.82 -15.03 -26.43
C GLY A 125 -1.92 -15.05 -25.20
N THR A 126 -1.00 -16.01 -25.15
CA THR A 126 -0.09 -16.19 -24.00
C THR A 126 0.83 -15.00 -23.75
N GLU A 127 1.31 -14.38 -24.83
CA GLU A 127 2.16 -13.18 -24.77
C GLU A 127 1.38 -11.97 -24.22
N GLY A 128 0.19 -11.70 -24.77
CA GLY A 128 -0.68 -10.63 -24.29
C GLY A 128 -1.09 -10.83 -22.84
N TYR A 129 -1.43 -12.06 -22.45
CA TYR A 129 -1.67 -12.41 -21.05
C TYR A 129 -0.47 -12.07 -20.16
N SER A 130 0.75 -12.45 -20.57
CA SER A 130 1.98 -12.17 -19.82
C SER A 130 2.19 -10.66 -19.61
N ILE A 131 2.12 -9.86 -20.68
CA ILE A 131 2.32 -8.40 -20.60
C ILE A 131 1.22 -7.73 -19.79
N SER A 132 -0.05 -8.13 -19.97
CA SER A 132 -1.15 -7.60 -19.17
C SER A 132 -0.92 -7.87 -17.67
N LYS A 133 -0.42 -9.04 -17.29
CA LYS A 133 -0.07 -9.32 -15.89
C LYS A 133 1.11 -8.51 -15.40
N GLN A 134 2.14 -8.31 -16.22
CA GLN A 134 3.27 -7.45 -15.84
C GLN A 134 2.84 -5.99 -15.64
N LEU A 135 1.97 -5.46 -16.50
CA LEU A 135 1.38 -4.12 -16.35
C LEU A 135 0.56 -3.99 -15.06
N GLN A 136 -0.35 -4.94 -14.82
CA GLN A 136 -1.16 -4.97 -13.59
C GLN A 136 -0.27 -5.04 -12.34
N VAL A 137 0.77 -5.87 -12.37
CA VAL A 137 1.72 -6.03 -11.27
C VAL A 137 2.63 -4.80 -11.10
N LYS A 138 2.96 -4.07 -12.17
CA LYS A 138 3.79 -2.85 -12.14
C LYS A 138 3.04 -1.64 -11.57
N TYR A 139 1.76 -1.50 -11.90
CA TYR A 139 0.98 -0.30 -11.56
C TYR A 139 -0.06 -0.49 -10.46
N PHE A 140 -0.61 -1.69 -10.27
CA PHE A 140 -1.72 -1.90 -9.33
C PHE A 140 -1.31 -2.53 -8.00
N THR A 141 -0.21 -3.29 -7.95
CA THR A 141 0.24 -3.90 -6.69
C THR A 141 0.39 -2.84 -5.59
N GLY A 142 -0.24 -3.08 -4.46
CA GLY A 142 -0.20 -2.17 -3.33
C GLY A 142 -0.97 -0.87 -3.55
N THR A 143 -1.96 -0.83 -4.45
CA THR A 143 -2.83 0.34 -4.64
C THR A 143 -4.26 0.05 -4.16
N PRO A 144 -5.04 1.07 -3.78
CA PRO A 144 -6.47 0.91 -3.48
C PRO A 144 -7.25 0.26 -4.63
N PHE A 145 -6.84 0.48 -5.88
CA PHE A 145 -7.46 -0.16 -7.04
C PHE A 145 -7.32 -1.68 -6.98
N ALA A 146 -6.12 -2.23 -6.72
CA ALA A 146 -5.93 -3.67 -6.59
C ALA A 146 -6.79 -4.32 -5.50
N LEU A 147 -6.96 -3.62 -4.38
CA LEU A 147 -7.81 -4.08 -3.26
C LEU A 147 -9.30 -4.16 -3.63
N LEU A 148 -9.76 -3.28 -4.52
CA LEU A 148 -11.19 -3.15 -4.86
C LEU A 148 -11.60 -3.94 -6.11
N THR A 149 -10.71 -4.10 -7.09
CA THR A 149 -11.10 -4.56 -8.44
C THR A 149 -10.27 -5.73 -8.96
N ALA A 150 -8.94 -5.69 -8.86
CA ALA A 150 -8.07 -6.68 -9.51
C ALA A 150 -7.91 -7.99 -8.72
N GLY A 151 -8.34 -8.00 -7.46
CA GLY A 151 -8.10 -9.09 -6.52
C GLY A 151 -6.67 -9.08 -6.04
N ASP A 152 -6.38 -8.29 -5.01
CA ASP A 152 -5.04 -8.12 -4.41
C ASP A 152 -4.36 -9.45 -4.06
N LEU A 153 -5.13 -10.50 -3.69
CA LEU A 153 -4.60 -11.86 -3.51
C LEU A 153 -4.03 -12.48 -4.79
N ARG A 154 -4.66 -12.26 -5.94
CA ARG A 154 -4.18 -12.73 -7.26
C ARG A 154 -2.94 -11.95 -7.68
N LEU A 155 -2.91 -10.64 -7.44
CA LEU A 155 -1.71 -9.84 -7.73
C LEU A 155 -0.56 -10.22 -6.81
N ARG A 156 -0.80 -10.44 -5.51
CA ARG A 156 0.21 -10.93 -4.55
C ARG A 156 0.86 -12.25 -4.99
N SER A 157 0.10 -13.22 -5.52
CA SER A 157 0.70 -14.47 -6.00
C SER A 157 1.55 -14.27 -7.27
N LEU A 158 1.17 -13.33 -8.13
CA LEU A 158 1.97 -12.96 -9.31
C LEU A 158 3.21 -12.15 -8.94
N CYS A 159 3.18 -11.45 -7.80
CA CYS A 159 4.30 -10.65 -7.31
C CYS A 159 5.51 -11.49 -6.92
N GLU A 160 5.38 -12.77 -6.57
CA GLU A 160 6.54 -13.60 -6.16
C GLU A 160 7.68 -13.60 -7.21
N LYS A 161 7.36 -13.41 -8.49
CA LYS A 161 8.34 -13.34 -9.59
C LYS A 161 9.00 -11.97 -9.78
N TYR A 162 8.36 -10.90 -9.31
CA TYR A 162 8.77 -9.51 -9.56
C TYR A 162 9.10 -8.73 -8.27
N TYR A 163 8.68 -9.27 -7.14
CA TYR A 163 8.82 -8.69 -5.81
C TYR A 163 9.30 -9.79 -4.85
N PRO A 164 10.57 -9.78 -4.46
CA PRO A 164 11.01 -10.55 -3.31
C PRO A 164 10.14 -10.21 -2.10
N ARG A 165 9.51 -11.23 -1.52
CA ARG A 165 8.64 -11.08 -0.34
C ARG A 165 9.36 -11.49 0.93
N GLN A 166 9.07 -10.77 2.01
CA GLN A 166 9.39 -11.20 3.37
C GLN A 166 8.14 -11.08 4.23
N SER A 167 7.66 -12.21 4.76
CA SER A 167 6.50 -12.26 5.68
C SER A 167 6.99 -12.57 7.09
N PHE A 168 6.42 -11.86 8.06
CA PHE A 168 6.82 -11.93 9.47
C PHE A 168 5.67 -12.38 10.37
N SER A 169 4.89 -13.35 9.90
CA SER A 169 3.77 -13.90 10.67
C SER A 169 4.26 -14.44 12.02
N ASN A 170 3.65 -13.93 13.10
CA ASN A 170 3.95 -14.28 14.49
C ASN A 170 5.43 -14.11 14.93
N HIS A 171 6.28 -13.47 14.12
CA HIS A 171 7.72 -13.32 14.43
C HIS A 171 7.99 -12.27 15.51
N PHE A 172 7.12 -11.26 15.62
CA PHE A 172 7.29 -10.18 16.58
C PHE A 172 6.24 -10.27 17.69
N PRO A 173 6.65 -10.36 18.97
CA PRO A 173 5.72 -10.37 20.08
C PRO A 173 5.02 -9.03 20.30
N SER A 174 5.56 -7.92 19.77
CA SER A 174 4.97 -6.59 19.83
C SER A 174 5.15 -5.70 18.59
N LEU A 175 4.23 -4.73 18.42
CA LEU A 175 4.30 -3.71 17.37
C LEU A 175 5.54 -2.81 17.48
N LYS A 176 6.06 -2.60 18.70
CA LYS A 176 7.28 -1.80 18.92
C LYS A 176 8.50 -2.51 18.33
N GLU A 177 8.58 -3.84 18.45
CA GLU A 177 9.65 -4.64 17.86
C GLU A 177 9.48 -4.73 16.35
N ALA A 178 8.26 -4.95 15.86
CA ALA A 178 7.98 -4.85 14.42
C ALA A 178 8.39 -3.48 13.87
N HIS A 179 8.03 -2.38 14.54
CA HIS A 179 8.42 -1.03 14.14
C HIS A 179 9.93 -0.81 14.18
N SER A 180 10.59 -1.27 15.24
CA SER A 180 12.06 -1.21 15.35
C SER A 180 12.71 -1.97 14.21
N PHE A 181 12.21 -3.16 13.87
CA PHE A 181 12.69 -3.96 12.75
C PHE A 181 12.53 -3.23 11.41
N MET A 182 11.35 -2.69 11.07
CA MET A 182 11.23 -2.00 9.78
C MET A 182 12.05 -0.71 9.71
N ARG A 183 12.24 -0.01 10.84
CA ARG A 183 13.05 1.21 10.89
C ARG A 183 14.55 0.93 10.81
N HIS A 184 15.04 -0.09 11.52
CA HIS A 184 16.48 -0.35 11.68
C HIS A 184 17.02 -1.39 10.70
N GLU A 185 16.28 -2.47 10.47
CA GLU A 185 16.71 -3.56 9.58
C GLU A 185 16.32 -3.28 8.13
N LEU A 186 15.07 -2.87 7.89
CA LEU A 186 14.57 -2.57 6.54
C LEU A 186 14.86 -1.13 6.08
N LYS A 187 15.45 -0.30 6.96
CA LYS A 187 15.88 1.08 6.71
C LYS A 187 14.80 2.00 6.11
N ILE A 188 13.52 1.74 6.38
CA ILE A 188 12.39 2.56 5.88
C ILE A 188 12.50 4.01 6.40
N LYS A 189 13.09 4.89 5.57
CA LYS A 189 13.16 6.34 5.79
C LYS A 189 11.84 6.96 5.32
N GLY A 190 11.21 7.79 6.16
CA GLY A 190 9.82 8.25 5.95
C GLY A 190 8.89 7.85 7.09
N TRP A 191 9.28 6.84 7.88
CA TRP A 191 8.68 6.54 9.18
C TRP A 191 9.19 7.51 10.26
N HIS A 192 8.97 8.79 10.01
CA HIS A 192 9.29 9.87 10.92
C HIS A 192 8.00 10.43 11.51
N LEU A 193 7.91 10.36 12.84
CA LEU A 193 7.02 11.19 13.64
C LEU A 193 7.11 12.64 13.11
N PRO A 194 6.00 13.30 12.74
CA PRO A 194 6.00 14.74 12.77
C PRO A 194 6.35 15.14 14.22
N GLU A 195 7.44 15.91 14.39
CA GLU A 195 7.79 16.41 15.71
C GLU A 195 6.57 17.18 16.26
N PRO A 196 6.11 16.88 17.49
CA PRO A 196 5.03 17.64 18.08
C PRO A 196 5.43 19.12 18.11
N PRO A 197 4.49 20.06 17.87
CA PRO A 197 4.80 21.48 17.83
C PRO A 197 5.50 21.86 19.14
N LYS A 198 6.73 22.38 19.02
CA LYS A 198 7.50 22.87 20.16
C LYS A 198 6.62 23.84 20.93
N LYS A 199 6.19 23.45 22.14
CA LYS A 199 5.56 24.38 23.08
C LYS A 199 6.54 25.54 23.23
N LYS A 200 6.16 26.73 22.75
CA LYS A 200 6.89 27.95 23.06
C LYS A 200 6.93 28.04 24.58
N ALA A 201 8.11 27.83 25.16
CA ALA A 201 8.32 28.08 26.57
C ALA A 201 7.96 29.56 26.81
N GLY A 202 6.88 29.78 27.57
CA GLY A 202 6.47 31.10 28.00
C GLY A 202 7.64 31.76 28.71
N ARG A 203 8.09 32.88 28.17
CA ARG A 203 9.16 33.70 28.74
C ARG A 203 8.60 34.37 29.99
N ILE A 204 8.79 33.76 31.17
CA ILE A 204 8.53 34.42 32.44
C ILE A 204 9.64 35.46 32.63
N SER A 205 9.29 36.73 32.42
CA SER A 205 10.12 37.87 32.78
C SER A 205 10.22 37.95 34.31
N ARG A 206 11.38 37.59 34.87
CA ARG A 206 11.71 38.00 36.25
C ARG A 206 12.11 39.47 36.23
N GLN A 207 11.29 40.29 36.88
CA GLN A 207 11.67 41.63 37.33
C GLN A 207 12.96 41.56 38.15
N LYS A 208 13.89 42.48 37.91
CA LYS A 208 14.95 42.81 38.86
C LYS A 208 14.61 44.13 39.53
N SER A 209 14.68 44.06 40.85
CA SER A 209 14.80 45.15 41.83
C SER A 209 16.01 46.03 41.53
#